data_AF-A0A7Y6WYX7-F1
#
_entry.id   AF-A0A7Y6WYX7-F1
#
_cell.length_a   1.000
_cell.length_b   1.000
_cell.length_c   1.000
_cell.angle_alpha   90.00
_cell.angle_beta   90.00
_cell.angle_gamma   90.00
#
_symmetry.space_group_name_H-M   'P 1'
#
loop_
_entity.id
_entity.type
_entity.pdbx_description
1 polymer ?
#
loop_
_entity_poly.entity_id
_entity_poly.type
_entity_poly.pdbx_seq_one_letter_code
_entity_poly.pdbx_strand_id
1 'polypeptide(L)'
;MGIELLIQSRGKNERAPVTLVIPMTGAVEDGPLAEDTCREVLRAVMRALDGARQASGDGGLHAFTFSLRGATADGAAQWELREYEVCERAAHFESLHPLLRDYAVVTGAGANGNRMWADAETPAGTHAIGALVLRDRTWLPAYIDFLRSCDLDHEVDQWGVLDQLIEHHGWAPDTCALAAARLLSCRGQHGDEQLSTWMEASLGEYLATEEGRAAFDHAAAREFDTWNGDIMLGALKGPRDAHCGEMDEWLEAFEPLMDPARLAVLRRHAHGRWARERGLPEQ
;
A
#
# COMPACT_ATOMS: atom_id res chain seq x y z
N MET A 1 16.05 7.67 32.70
CA MET A 1 15.81 6.74 31.57
C MET A 1 15.63 7.61 30.35
N GLY A 2 16.39 7.38 29.29
CA GLY A 2 16.28 8.14 28.04
C GLY A 2 15.39 7.38 27.05
N ILE A 3 14.71 8.11 26.17
CA ILE A 3 14.04 7.52 25.01
C ILE A 3 14.95 7.72 23.81
N GLU A 4 15.13 6.68 23.02
CA GLU A 4 15.94 6.70 21.81
C GLU A 4 15.12 6.21 20.62
N LEU A 5 15.18 6.97 19.52
CA LEU A 5 14.72 6.52 18.22
C LEU A 5 15.91 5.90 17.48
N LEU A 6 15.81 4.60 17.23
CA LEU A 6 16.75 3.83 16.43
C LEU A 6 16.27 3.81 14.98
N ILE A 7 17.15 4.17 14.04
CA ILE A 7 16.84 4.15 12.61
C ILE A 7 17.93 3.32 11.93
N GLN A 8 17.50 2.41 11.07
CA GLN A 8 18.38 1.63 10.23
C GLN A 8 18.05 1.90 8.77
N SER A 9 19.06 2.25 8.00
CA SER A 9 18.93 2.50 6.56
C SER A 9 20.02 1.75 5.81
N ARG A 10 19.72 1.27 4.60
CA ARG A 10 20.70 0.62 3.73
C ARG A 10 20.56 1.12 2.31
N GLY A 11 21.62 1.72 1.78
CA GLY A 11 21.75 2.08 0.37
C GLY A 11 21.92 0.85 -0.53
N LYS A 12 21.63 1.00 -1.83
CA LYS A 12 21.70 -0.09 -2.83
C LYS A 12 23.04 -0.83 -2.85
N ASN A 13 24.15 -0.12 -2.65
CA ASN A 13 25.51 -0.66 -2.76
C ASN A 13 26.17 -0.93 -1.41
N GLU A 14 25.43 -0.78 -0.31
CA GLU A 14 25.98 -0.91 1.04
C GLU A 14 25.95 -2.36 1.52
N ARG A 15 27.08 -2.83 2.06
CA ARG A 15 27.21 -4.19 2.59
C ARG A 15 26.53 -4.37 3.95
N ALA A 16 26.33 -3.29 4.70
CA ALA A 16 25.75 -3.29 6.04
C ALA A 16 24.86 -2.05 6.21
N PRO A 17 23.79 -2.14 7.02
CA PRO A 17 22.95 -0.99 7.31
C PRO A 17 23.70 0.06 8.15
N VAL A 18 23.39 1.33 7.91
CA VAL A 18 23.77 2.45 8.76
C VAL A 18 22.73 2.59 9.87
N THR A 19 23.21 2.69 11.10
CA THR A 19 22.38 2.89 12.29
C THR A 19 22.53 4.31 12.82
N LEU A 20 21.42 5.01 12.97
CA LEU A 20 21.33 6.31 13.61
C LEU A 20 20.53 6.18 14.92
N VAL A 21 21.04 6.77 16.00
CA VAL A 21 20.35 6.86 17.29
C VAL A 21 20.05 8.32 17.57
N ILE A 22 18.76 8.65 17.72
CA ILE A 22 18.29 10.00 18.00
C ILE A 22 17.71 10.03 19.42
N PRO A 23 18.30 10.80 20.36
CA PRO A 23 17.68 11.02 21.66
C PRO A 23 16.35 11.75 21.47
N MET A 24 15.29 11.23 22.07
CA MET A 24 13.94 11.80 21.99
C MET A 24 13.59 12.49 23.30
N THR A 25 12.90 13.63 23.20
CA THR A 25 12.32 14.26 24.38
C THR A 25 10.96 13.65 24.69
N GLY A 26 10.72 13.29 25.96
CA GLY A 26 9.44 12.74 26.40
C GLY A 26 9.59 11.78 27.57
N ALA A 27 8.46 11.48 28.21
CA ALA A 27 8.35 10.37 29.14
C ALA A 27 7.51 9.28 28.46
N VAL A 28 8.00 8.04 28.47
CA VAL A 28 7.11 6.88 28.39
C VAL A 28 6.79 6.54 29.84
N GLU A 29 5.76 7.21 30.37
CA GLU A 29 5.10 6.70 31.58
C GLU A 29 4.49 5.34 31.24
N ASP A 30 4.23 4.48 32.23
CA ASP A 30 3.54 3.21 32.04
C ASP A 30 2.17 3.46 31.39
N GLY A 31 2.11 3.42 30.05
CA GLY A 31 0.98 3.91 29.27
C GLY A 31 1.24 4.01 27.76
N PRO A 32 0.20 4.32 26.97
CA PRO A 32 0.32 4.53 25.53
C PRO A 32 1.20 5.76 25.23
N LEU A 33 1.83 5.76 24.05
CA LEU A 33 2.62 6.93 23.62
C LEU A 33 1.68 8.14 23.47
N ALA A 34 2.04 9.26 24.09
CA ALA A 34 1.33 10.52 23.91
C ALA A 34 1.42 11.00 22.45
N GLU A 35 0.41 11.75 22.01
CA GLU A 35 0.32 12.27 20.64
C GLU A 35 1.57 13.05 20.23
N ASP A 36 2.05 13.94 21.10
CA ASP A 36 3.22 14.78 20.83
C ASP A 36 4.50 13.93 20.65
N THR A 37 4.63 12.84 21.41
CA THR A 37 5.75 11.89 21.26
C THR A 37 5.66 11.18 19.90
N CYS A 38 4.48 10.67 19.52
CA CYS A 38 4.28 10.07 18.20
C CYS A 38 4.60 11.07 17.07
N ARG A 39 4.16 12.32 17.21
CA ARG A 39 4.43 13.41 16.27
C ARG A 39 5.93 13.70 16.15
N GLU A 40 6.64 13.77 17.27
CA GLU A 40 8.09 13.99 17.31
C GLU A 40 8.84 12.85 16.62
N VAL A 41 8.48 11.59 16.94
CA VAL A 41 9.05 10.38 16.34
C VAL A 41 8.85 10.38 14.83
N LEU A 42 7.62 10.51 14.34
CA LEU A 42 7.34 10.48 12.89
C LEU A 42 8.07 11.60 12.14
N ARG A 43 8.15 12.81 12.72
CA ARG A 43 8.93 13.91 12.14
C ARG A 43 10.44 13.62 12.13
N ALA A 44 10.96 13.01 13.19
CA ALA A 44 12.37 12.63 13.26
C ALA A 44 12.71 11.53 12.25
N VAL A 45 11.83 10.53 12.12
CA VAL A 45 11.94 9.46 11.11
C VAL A 45 11.99 10.03 9.70
N MET A 46 11.06 10.92 9.33
CA MET A 46 11.06 11.52 7.99
C MET A 46 12.31 12.38 7.72
N ARG A 47 12.80 13.14 8.70
CA ARG A 47 14.06 13.89 8.56
C ARG A 47 15.26 12.97 8.37
N ALA A 48 15.33 11.89 9.13
CA ALA A 48 16.41 10.92 9.03
C ALA A 48 16.36 10.16 7.70
N LEU A 49 15.16 9.84 7.20
CA LEU A 49 14.98 9.25 5.87
C LEU A 49 15.53 10.18 4.77
N ASP A 50 15.19 11.47 4.80
CA ASP A 50 15.73 12.46 3.86
C ASP A 50 17.26 12.56 3.95
N GLY A 51 17.81 12.62 5.16
CA GLY A 51 19.26 12.61 5.38
C GLY A 51 19.95 11.35 4.85
N ALA A 52 19.36 10.18 5.08
CA ALA A 52 19.88 8.90 4.59
C ALA A 52 19.82 8.82 3.05
N ARG A 53 18.75 9.35 2.42
CA ARG A 53 18.65 9.45 0.96
C ARG A 53 19.74 10.34 0.37
N GLN A 54 19.94 11.52 0.94
CA GLN A 54 21.00 12.44 0.51
C GLN A 54 22.40 11.80 0.66
N ALA A 55 22.63 11.05 1.74
CA ALA A 55 23.89 10.35 1.96
C ALA A 55 24.11 9.18 0.96
N SER A 56 23.03 8.50 0.54
CA SER A 56 23.10 7.39 -0.43
C SER A 56 23.37 7.84 -1.88
N GLY A 57 23.25 9.15 -2.16
CA GLY A 57 23.39 9.71 -3.50
C GLY A 57 22.42 9.12 -4.52
N ASP A 58 22.86 8.99 -5.77
CA ASP A 58 22.03 8.53 -6.90
C ASP A 58 21.57 7.06 -6.79
N GLY A 59 22.16 6.29 -5.86
CA GLY A 59 21.80 4.89 -5.64
C GLY A 59 20.47 4.69 -4.93
N GLY A 60 20.01 5.71 -4.18
CA GLY A 60 18.83 5.63 -3.34
C GLY A 60 18.94 4.60 -2.21
N LEU A 61 17.90 4.55 -1.39
CA LEU A 61 17.78 3.60 -0.29
C LEU A 61 17.04 2.34 -0.74
N HIS A 62 17.57 1.18 -0.34
CA HIS A 62 16.95 -0.11 -0.58
C HIS A 62 16.12 -0.57 0.63
N ALA A 63 16.60 -0.30 1.85
CA ALA A 63 15.88 -0.62 3.08
C ALA A 63 15.90 0.53 4.08
N PHE A 64 14.82 0.65 4.84
CA PHE A 64 14.66 1.65 5.90
C PHE A 64 13.65 1.15 6.94
N THR A 65 14.06 1.14 8.21
CA THR A 65 13.20 0.77 9.35
C THR A 65 13.54 1.63 10.57
N PHE A 66 12.62 1.70 11.53
CA PHE A 66 12.86 2.37 12.80
C PHE A 66 12.21 1.64 13.97
N SER A 67 12.74 1.87 15.17
CA SER A 67 12.15 1.48 16.43
C SER A 67 12.36 2.56 17.50
N LEU A 68 11.44 2.64 18.46
CA LEU A 68 11.54 3.49 19.63
C LEU A 68 11.88 2.62 20.83
N ARG A 69 12.92 2.95 21.58
CA ARG A 69 13.30 2.17 22.77
C ARG A 69 13.54 3.05 23.99
N GLY A 70 13.27 2.48 25.16
CA GLY A 70 13.71 3.03 26.44
C GLY A 70 15.08 2.50 26.77
N ALA A 71 16.03 3.40 27.02
CA ALA A 71 17.40 3.05 27.35
C ALA A 71 17.78 3.51 28.77
N THR A 72 18.52 2.65 29.47
CA THR A 72 19.24 3.00 30.69
C THR A 72 20.39 3.98 30.40
N ALA A 73 21.00 4.55 31.44
CA ALA A 73 22.11 5.48 31.28
C ALA A 73 23.36 4.85 30.62
N ASP A 74 23.52 3.54 30.72
CA ASP A 74 24.55 2.74 30.05
C ASP A 74 24.13 2.22 28.67
N GLY A 75 22.95 2.64 28.16
CA GLY A 75 22.49 2.34 26.80
C GLY A 75 21.82 0.97 26.62
N ALA A 76 21.56 0.23 27.70
CA ALA A 76 20.85 -1.04 27.63
C ALA A 76 19.34 -0.79 27.39
N ALA A 77 18.79 -1.49 26.39
CA ALA A 77 17.37 -1.41 26.08
C ALA A 77 16.54 -2.08 27.19
N GLN A 78 15.52 -1.38 27.69
CA GLN A 78 14.57 -1.90 28.68
C GLN A 78 13.24 -2.29 28.04
N TRP A 79 12.84 -1.59 26.99
CA TRP A 79 11.68 -1.89 26.16
C TRP A 79 11.94 -1.36 24.75
N GLU A 80 11.23 -1.91 23.77
CA GLU A 80 11.29 -1.50 22.37
C GLU A 80 9.89 -1.58 21.76
N LEU A 81 9.55 -0.57 20.98
CA LEU A 81 8.38 -0.50 20.11
C LEU A 81 8.90 -0.43 18.69
N ARG A 82 8.48 -1.36 17.82
CA ARG A 82 8.86 -1.35 16.41
C ARG A 82 7.97 -0.37 15.64
N GLU A 83 8.26 -0.22 14.36
CA GLU A 83 7.45 0.59 13.44
C GLU A 83 5.95 0.27 13.56
N TYR A 84 5.59 -1.01 13.61
CA TYR A 84 4.20 -1.45 13.81
C TYR A 84 3.54 -0.82 15.05
N GLU A 85 4.12 -0.97 16.24
CA GLU A 85 3.50 -0.46 17.46
C GLU A 85 3.48 1.07 17.52
N VAL A 86 4.47 1.75 16.93
CA VAL A 86 4.48 3.22 16.86
C VAL A 86 3.39 3.73 15.91
N CYS A 87 3.26 3.12 14.73
CA CYS A 87 2.25 3.50 13.74
C CYS A 87 0.82 3.22 14.23
N GLU A 88 0.59 2.07 14.87
CA GLU A 88 -0.71 1.73 15.47
C GLU A 88 -1.12 2.76 16.52
N ARG A 89 -0.22 3.11 17.45
CA ARG A 89 -0.46 4.14 18.47
C ARG A 89 -0.71 5.51 17.85
N ALA A 90 0.08 5.91 16.84
CA ALA A 90 -0.08 7.19 16.17
C ALA A 90 -1.42 7.29 15.43
N ALA A 91 -1.93 6.19 14.87
CA ALA A 91 -3.20 6.17 14.15
C ALA A 91 -4.41 6.45 15.06
N HIS A 92 -4.29 6.30 16.39
CA HIS A 92 -5.35 6.71 17.31
C HIS A 92 -5.61 8.22 17.32
N PHE A 93 -4.64 9.02 16.88
CA PHE A 93 -4.74 10.48 16.82
C PHE A 93 -4.98 10.94 15.38
N GLU A 94 -6.20 11.38 15.07
CA GLU A 94 -6.57 11.86 13.73
C GLU A 94 -5.67 12.98 13.20
N SER A 95 -5.18 13.83 14.10
CA SER A 95 -4.22 14.91 13.81
C SER A 95 -2.86 14.42 13.26
N LEU A 96 -2.56 13.12 13.39
CA LEU A 96 -1.34 12.47 12.91
C LEU A 96 -1.57 11.65 11.63
N HIS A 97 -2.82 11.46 11.19
CA HIS A 97 -3.09 10.67 9.98
C HIS A 97 -2.37 11.19 8.74
N PRO A 98 -2.33 12.51 8.46
CA PRO A 98 -1.56 13.02 7.33
C PRO A 98 -0.07 12.67 7.42
N LEU A 99 0.50 12.64 8.63
CA LEU A 99 1.90 12.36 8.85
C LEU A 99 2.25 10.87 8.61
N LEU A 100 1.35 9.96 9.01
CA LEU A 100 1.46 8.53 8.71
C LEU A 100 1.35 8.26 7.20
N ARG A 101 0.39 8.91 6.54
CA ARG A 101 0.23 8.83 5.09
C ARG A 101 1.47 9.35 4.38
N ASP A 102 1.97 10.53 4.76
CA ASP A 102 3.16 11.14 4.18
C ASP A 102 4.38 10.22 4.36
N TYR A 103 4.54 9.62 5.55
CA TYR A 103 5.57 8.63 5.80
C TYR A 103 5.47 7.43 4.83
N ALA A 104 4.29 6.83 4.67
CA ALA A 104 4.07 5.74 3.72
C ALA A 104 4.32 6.14 2.25
N VAL A 105 4.06 7.39 1.88
CA VAL A 105 4.33 7.92 0.54
C VAL A 105 5.84 8.09 0.32
N VAL A 106 6.55 8.75 1.24
CA VAL A 106 7.99 8.99 1.07
C VAL A 106 8.80 7.69 1.09
N THR A 107 8.28 6.63 1.72
CA THR A 107 8.93 5.33 1.69
C THR A 107 8.84 4.61 0.33
N GLY A 108 7.95 5.08 -0.56
CA GLY A 108 7.83 4.57 -1.93
C GLY A 108 8.94 5.04 -2.87
N ALA A 109 9.70 6.06 -2.48
CA ALA A 109 10.74 6.65 -3.33
C ALA A 109 12.14 6.11 -3.01
N GLY A 110 12.29 4.79 -3.06
CA GLY A 110 13.56 4.08 -2.85
C GLY A 110 14.42 3.97 -4.11
N ALA A 111 15.39 3.05 -4.07
CA ALA A 111 16.37 2.81 -5.12
C ALA A 111 15.72 2.35 -6.43
N ASN A 112 16.14 2.96 -7.56
CA ASN A 112 15.61 2.72 -8.92
C ASN A 112 14.10 2.98 -9.07
N GLY A 113 13.50 3.81 -8.20
CA GLY A 113 12.06 4.06 -8.24
C GLY A 113 11.21 3.00 -7.55
N ASN A 114 11.84 1.99 -6.92
CA ASN A 114 11.13 0.97 -6.16
C ASN A 114 10.93 1.41 -4.71
N ARG A 115 9.84 0.94 -4.08
CA ARG A 115 9.61 1.11 -2.65
C ARG A 115 10.73 0.46 -1.83
N MET A 116 11.10 1.10 -0.71
CA MET A 116 12.06 0.55 0.24
C MET A 116 11.46 -0.63 1.00
N TRP A 117 12.32 -1.52 1.50
CA TRP A 117 11.95 -2.62 2.38
C TRP A 117 12.17 -2.26 3.85
N ALA A 118 11.24 -2.63 4.74
CA ALA A 118 11.44 -2.56 6.19
C ALA A 118 12.25 -3.76 6.68
N ASP A 119 11.96 -4.94 6.13
CA ASP A 119 12.69 -6.19 6.36
C ASP A 119 12.67 -7.10 5.11
N ALA A 120 12.74 -8.41 5.27
CA ALA A 120 12.78 -9.34 4.13
C ALA A 120 11.41 -9.57 3.47
N GLU A 121 10.31 -9.20 4.13
CA GLU A 121 8.93 -9.59 3.76
C GLU A 121 7.97 -8.38 3.71
N THR A 122 8.31 -7.30 4.43
CA THR A 122 7.48 -6.10 4.56
C THR A 122 8.06 -4.90 3.79
N PRO A 123 7.32 -4.29 2.84
CA PRO A 123 7.65 -2.97 2.29
C PRO A 123 7.54 -1.87 3.34
N ALA A 124 8.46 -0.92 3.34
CA ALA A 124 8.48 0.20 4.28
C ALA A 124 7.22 1.08 4.14
N GLY A 125 6.62 1.44 5.27
CA GLY A 125 5.36 2.17 5.32
C GLY A 125 4.10 1.29 5.34
N THR A 126 4.21 -0.04 5.19
CA THR A 126 3.09 -0.98 5.30
C THR A 126 2.32 -0.77 6.59
N HIS A 127 3.02 -0.70 7.73
CA HIS A 127 2.38 -0.54 9.03
C HIS A 127 1.69 0.82 9.18
N ALA A 128 2.25 1.89 8.60
CA ALA A 128 1.67 3.22 8.68
C ALA A 128 0.36 3.31 7.89
N ILE A 129 0.34 2.85 6.63
CA ILE A 129 -0.88 2.91 5.82
C ILE A 129 -1.90 1.86 6.28
N GLY A 130 -1.44 0.68 6.72
CA GLY A 130 -2.28 -0.38 7.27
C GLY A 130 -3.01 0.07 8.54
N ALA A 131 -2.32 0.75 9.46
CA ALA A 131 -2.94 1.29 10.67
C ALA A 131 -4.02 2.35 10.35
N LEU A 132 -3.82 3.18 9.32
CA LEU A 132 -4.82 4.15 8.87
C LEU A 132 -6.07 3.44 8.33
N VAL A 133 -5.89 2.51 7.39
CA VAL A 133 -7.01 1.86 6.72
C VAL A 133 -7.75 0.89 7.63
N LEU A 134 -7.10 0.21 8.57
CA LEU A 134 -7.78 -0.60 9.59
C LEU A 134 -8.68 0.25 10.48
N ARG A 135 -8.30 1.50 10.76
CA ARG A 135 -9.08 2.38 11.63
C ARG A 135 -10.22 3.07 10.91
N ASP A 136 -10.00 3.49 9.66
CA ASP A 136 -11.01 4.11 8.83
C ASP A 136 -10.84 3.71 7.35
N ARG A 137 -11.86 3.02 6.82
CA ARG A 137 -11.92 2.58 5.42
C ARG A 137 -11.88 3.73 4.41
N THR A 138 -12.08 4.99 4.81
CA THR A 138 -11.87 6.14 3.92
C THR A 138 -10.43 6.22 3.39
N TRP A 139 -9.47 5.56 4.04
CA TRP A 139 -8.08 5.44 3.59
C TRP A 139 -7.83 4.31 2.56
N LEU A 140 -8.83 3.49 2.22
CA LEU A 140 -8.70 2.42 1.22
C LEU A 140 -8.09 2.90 -0.12
N PRO A 141 -8.48 4.06 -0.70
CA PRO A 141 -7.85 4.55 -1.92
C PRO A 141 -6.34 4.78 -1.77
N ALA A 142 -5.91 5.35 -0.64
CA ALA A 142 -4.49 5.57 -0.35
C ALA A 142 -3.74 4.25 -0.10
N TYR A 143 -4.42 3.25 0.47
CA TYR A 143 -3.87 1.90 0.64
C TYR A 143 -3.70 1.17 -0.69
N ILE A 144 -4.66 1.28 -1.62
CA ILE A 144 -4.54 0.74 -2.98
C ILE A 144 -3.37 1.41 -3.72
N ASP A 145 -3.24 2.73 -3.62
CA ASP A 145 -2.09 3.45 -4.22
C ASP A 145 -0.76 3.01 -3.60
N PHE A 146 -0.73 2.72 -2.30
CA PHE A 146 0.42 2.11 -1.65
C PHE A 146 0.74 0.73 -2.24
N LEU A 147 -0.24 -0.16 -2.39
CA LEU A 147 -0.03 -1.50 -2.96
C LEU A 147 0.53 -1.43 -4.39
N ARG A 148 0.06 -0.51 -5.21
CA ARG A 148 0.57 -0.28 -6.58
C ARG A 148 2.04 0.14 -6.63
N SER A 149 2.57 0.66 -5.52
CA SER A 149 3.98 1.02 -5.39
C SER A 149 4.84 -0.09 -4.77
N CYS A 150 4.23 -1.20 -4.34
CA CYS A 150 4.92 -2.36 -3.84
C CYS A 150 5.31 -3.30 -4.99
N ASP A 151 6.40 -4.05 -4.79
CA ASP A 151 6.72 -5.21 -5.61
C ASP A 151 5.85 -6.39 -5.14
N LEU A 152 4.67 -6.53 -5.76
CA LEU A 152 3.72 -7.59 -5.40
C LEU A 152 4.04 -8.94 -6.06
N ASP A 153 5.01 -9.00 -6.97
CA ASP A 153 5.51 -10.27 -7.53
C ASP A 153 6.38 -11.04 -6.51
N HIS A 154 6.81 -10.34 -5.45
CA HIS A 154 7.50 -10.90 -4.29
C HIS A 154 6.74 -10.59 -2.99
N GLU A 155 5.39 -10.63 -3.05
CA GLU A 155 4.56 -10.36 -1.88
C GLU A 155 4.66 -11.47 -0.83
N VAL A 156 4.60 -11.08 0.43
CA VAL A 156 4.59 -12.01 1.58
C VAL A 156 3.55 -11.53 2.59
N ASP A 157 3.80 -10.40 3.26
CA ASP A 157 2.92 -9.92 4.34
C ASP A 157 1.65 -9.23 3.84
N GLN A 158 1.65 -8.73 2.61
CA GLN A 158 0.53 -7.97 2.04
C GLN A 158 -0.76 -8.79 1.99
N TRP A 159 -0.65 -10.10 1.70
CA TRP A 159 -1.78 -11.01 1.73
C TRP A 159 -2.49 -10.95 3.09
N GLY A 160 -1.73 -11.14 4.18
CA GLY A 160 -2.30 -11.19 5.53
C GLY A 160 -2.95 -9.86 5.95
N VAL A 161 -2.36 -8.73 5.55
CA VAL A 161 -2.95 -7.40 5.81
C VAL A 161 -4.27 -7.21 5.05
N LEU A 162 -4.33 -7.65 3.80
CA LEU A 162 -5.55 -7.58 2.98
C LEU A 162 -6.69 -8.40 3.60
N ASP A 163 -6.39 -9.63 4.06
CA ASP A 163 -7.38 -10.47 4.75
C ASP A 163 -7.87 -9.80 6.03
N GLN A 164 -6.96 -9.26 6.84
CA GLN A 164 -7.31 -8.54 8.06
C GLN A 164 -8.22 -7.33 7.79
N LEU A 165 -7.99 -6.59 6.70
CA LEU A 165 -8.82 -5.45 6.32
C LEU A 165 -10.24 -5.87 5.94
N ILE A 166 -10.39 -6.95 5.18
CA ILE A 166 -11.70 -7.48 4.80
C ILE A 166 -12.42 -8.07 6.02
N GLU A 167 -11.72 -8.79 6.89
CA GLU A 167 -12.28 -9.29 8.15
C GLU A 167 -12.76 -8.14 9.06
N HIS A 168 -12.03 -7.03 9.11
CA HIS A 168 -12.35 -5.89 9.96
C HIS A 168 -13.53 -5.05 9.42
N HIS A 169 -13.52 -4.71 8.13
CA HIS A 169 -14.50 -3.80 7.54
C HIS A 169 -15.68 -4.50 6.87
N GLY A 170 -15.53 -5.77 6.53
CA GLY A 170 -16.48 -6.52 5.71
C GLY A 170 -16.58 -6.04 4.27
N TRP A 171 -17.52 -6.63 3.53
CA TRP A 171 -17.80 -6.23 2.15
C TRP A 171 -18.79 -5.07 2.08
N ALA A 172 -18.40 -4.05 1.33
CA ALA A 172 -19.12 -2.81 1.11
C ALA A 172 -18.65 -2.20 -0.22
N PRO A 173 -19.29 -1.12 -0.72
CA PRO A 173 -18.94 -0.57 -2.02
C PRO A 173 -17.49 -0.09 -2.15
N ASP A 174 -16.90 0.37 -1.05
CA ASP A 174 -15.51 0.80 -0.99
C ASP A 174 -14.51 -0.36 -0.92
N THR A 175 -14.82 -1.44 -0.21
CA THR A 175 -13.97 -2.64 -0.19
C THR A 175 -14.03 -3.44 -1.50
N CYS A 176 -15.07 -3.28 -2.32
CA CYS A 176 -15.07 -3.77 -3.70
C CYS A 176 -13.95 -3.16 -4.56
N ALA A 177 -13.52 -1.92 -4.28
CA ALA A 177 -12.37 -1.32 -4.97
C ALA A 177 -11.07 -2.10 -4.72
N LEU A 178 -10.92 -2.64 -3.51
CA LEU A 178 -9.77 -3.47 -3.16
C LEU A 178 -9.78 -4.80 -3.94
N ALA A 179 -10.93 -5.47 -4.02
CA ALA A 179 -11.08 -6.71 -4.80
C ALA A 179 -10.81 -6.48 -6.30
N ALA A 180 -11.33 -5.39 -6.87
CA ALA A 180 -11.07 -5.04 -8.27
C ALA A 180 -9.58 -4.71 -8.53
N ALA A 181 -8.96 -3.93 -7.64
CA ALA A 181 -7.52 -3.65 -7.73
C ALA A 181 -6.70 -4.94 -7.62
N ARG A 182 -7.09 -5.86 -6.73
CA ARG A 182 -6.41 -7.14 -6.51
C ARG A 182 -6.47 -8.09 -7.71
N LEU A 183 -7.38 -7.89 -8.65
CA LEU A 183 -7.40 -8.62 -9.94
C LEU A 183 -6.61 -7.94 -11.05
N LEU A 184 -6.41 -6.63 -10.93
CA LEU A 184 -5.87 -5.78 -11.97
C LEU A 184 -4.56 -5.15 -11.47
N SER A 185 -4.63 -3.92 -10.97
CA SER A 185 -3.47 -3.08 -10.69
C SER A 185 -2.58 -3.54 -9.53
N CYS A 186 -3.08 -4.44 -8.70
CA CYS A 186 -2.42 -4.99 -7.51
C CYS A 186 -2.43 -6.53 -7.52
N ARG A 187 -2.43 -7.18 -8.70
CA ARG A 187 -2.55 -8.64 -8.81
C ARG A 187 -1.43 -9.41 -8.10
N GLY A 188 -0.17 -9.06 -8.36
CA GLY A 188 0.97 -9.71 -7.71
C GLY A 188 1.03 -11.23 -7.92
N GLN A 189 1.80 -11.90 -7.06
CA GLN A 189 2.01 -13.35 -7.10
C GLN A 189 0.74 -14.16 -6.80
N HIS A 190 -0.12 -13.67 -5.91
CA HIS A 190 -1.21 -14.44 -5.34
C HIS A 190 -2.60 -13.78 -5.48
N GLY A 191 -2.76 -12.75 -6.32
CA GLY A 191 -4.05 -12.05 -6.46
C GLY A 191 -5.24 -12.95 -6.80
N ASP A 192 -5.05 -13.88 -7.73
CA ASP A 192 -6.10 -14.81 -8.15
C ASP A 192 -6.49 -15.79 -7.02
N GLU A 193 -5.49 -16.31 -6.31
CA GLU A 193 -5.66 -17.23 -5.18
C GLU A 193 -6.41 -16.54 -4.03
N GLN A 194 -6.04 -15.29 -3.74
CA GLN A 194 -6.66 -14.51 -2.66
C GLN A 194 -8.11 -14.22 -2.97
N LEU A 195 -8.40 -13.83 -4.21
CA LEU A 195 -9.77 -13.57 -4.59
C LEU A 195 -10.63 -14.83 -4.55
N SER A 196 -10.12 -15.98 -4.99
CA SER A 196 -10.84 -17.25 -4.84
C SER A 196 -11.20 -17.52 -3.38
N THR A 197 -10.26 -17.28 -2.45
CA THR A 197 -10.49 -17.44 -1.01
C THR A 197 -11.57 -16.47 -0.51
N TRP A 198 -11.52 -15.21 -0.93
CA TRP A 198 -12.55 -14.22 -0.59
C TRP A 198 -13.93 -14.58 -1.15
N MET A 199 -13.99 -15.09 -2.38
CA MET A 199 -15.22 -15.54 -3.04
C MET A 199 -15.88 -16.68 -2.28
N GLU A 200 -15.09 -17.66 -1.84
CA GLU A 200 -15.57 -18.79 -1.04
C GLU A 200 -15.98 -18.38 0.38
N ALA A 201 -15.32 -17.38 0.96
CA ALA A 201 -15.60 -16.93 2.31
C ALA A 201 -16.87 -16.08 2.42
N SER A 202 -16.92 -14.92 1.76
CA SER A 202 -18.04 -13.96 1.93
C SER A 202 -18.22 -12.96 0.79
N LEU A 203 -17.24 -12.78 -0.10
CA LEU A 203 -17.37 -11.90 -1.25
C LEU A 203 -18.45 -12.39 -2.21
N GLY A 204 -18.52 -13.70 -2.45
CA GLY A 204 -19.52 -14.30 -3.34
C GLY A 204 -20.96 -14.00 -2.88
N GLU A 205 -21.22 -14.05 -1.57
CA GLU A 205 -22.52 -13.69 -0.99
C GLU A 205 -22.84 -12.21 -1.20
N TYR A 206 -21.86 -11.33 -0.99
CA TYR A 206 -22.04 -9.90 -1.22
C TYR A 206 -22.28 -9.57 -2.70
N LEU A 207 -21.52 -10.16 -3.62
CA LEU A 207 -21.70 -10.00 -5.07
C LEU A 207 -23.01 -10.61 -5.59
N ALA A 208 -23.64 -11.51 -4.83
CA ALA A 208 -24.98 -12.00 -5.15
C ALA A 208 -26.07 -10.92 -4.96
N THR A 209 -25.81 -9.89 -4.15
CA THR A 209 -26.71 -8.74 -3.97
C THR A 209 -26.64 -7.78 -5.15
N GLU A 210 -27.67 -6.95 -5.35
CA GLU A 210 -27.66 -5.91 -6.39
C GLU A 210 -26.62 -4.82 -6.09
N GLU A 211 -26.50 -4.42 -4.81
CA GLU A 211 -25.54 -3.40 -4.36
C GLU A 211 -24.09 -3.85 -4.57
N GLY A 212 -23.73 -5.02 -4.06
CA GLY A 212 -22.36 -5.53 -4.19
C GLY A 212 -21.96 -5.76 -5.64
N ARG A 213 -22.90 -6.24 -6.46
CA ARG A 213 -22.70 -6.39 -7.90
C ARG A 213 -22.43 -5.05 -8.59
N ALA A 214 -23.27 -4.05 -8.35
CA ALA A 214 -23.11 -2.73 -8.93
C ALA A 214 -21.82 -2.05 -8.46
N ALA A 215 -21.47 -2.21 -7.18
CA ALA A 215 -20.23 -1.67 -6.62
C ALA A 215 -18.98 -2.31 -7.25
N PHE A 216 -18.97 -3.63 -7.42
CA PHE A 216 -17.85 -4.32 -8.06
C PHE A 216 -17.72 -3.96 -9.55
N ASP A 217 -18.83 -3.87 -10.29
CA ASP A 217 -18.81 -3.42 -11.69
C ASP A 217 -18.25 -2.01 -11.82
N HIS A 218 -18.66 -1.11 -10.92
CA HIS A 218 -18.15 0.26 -10.86
C HIS A 218 -16.66 0.29 -10.52
N ALA A 219 -16.23 -0.49 -9.52
CA ALA A 219 -14.83 -0.60 -9.11
C ALA A 219 -13.95 -1.13 -10.24
N ALA A 220 -14.36 -2.21 -10.91
CA ALA A 220 -13.63 -2.79 -12.04
C ALA A 220 -13.46 -1.79 -13.19
N ALA A 221 -14.55 -1.10 -13.59
CA ALA A 221 -14.48 -0.08 -14.63
C ALA A 221 -13.54 1.07 -14.26
N ARG A 222 -13.56 1.51 -12.99
CA ARG A 222 -12.69 2.56 -12.48
C ARG A 222 -11.22 2.15 -12.47
N GLU A 223 -10.91 0.90 -12.18
CA GLU A 223 -9.53 0.40 -12.25
C GLU A 223 -8.98 0.52 -13.67
N PHE A 224 -9.77 0.15 -14.68
CA PHE A 224 -9.39 0.32 -16.09
C PHE A 224 -9.23 1.78 -16.50
N ASP A 225 -9.93 2.74 -15.89
CA ASP A 225 -9.80 4.17 -16.21
C ASP A 225 -8.63 4.86 -15.50
N THR A 226 -8.36 4.47 -14.26
CA THR A 226 -7.48 5.24 -13.36
C THR A 226 -6.09 4.65 -13.22
N TRP A 227 -5.95 3.34 -13.40
CA TRP A 227 -4.64 2.72 -13.29
C TRP A 227 -3.77 3.11 -14.49
N ASN A 228 -2.57 3.61 -14.20
CA ASN A 228 -1.60 4.12 -15.17
C ASN A 228 -0.23 3.47 -14.95
N GLY A 229 -0.22 2.16 -14.69
CA GLY A 229 1.02 1.40 -14.66
C GLY A 229 1.72 1.38 -16.03
N ASP A 230 3.00 1.03 -16.05
CA ASP A 230 3.84 1.09 -17.25
C ASP A 230 3.26 0.28 -18.42
N ILE A 231 2.66 -0.88 -18.14
CA ILE A 231 1.99 -1.74 -19.13
C ILE A 231 0.80 -1.00 -19.75
N MET A 232 -0.11 -0.48 -18.94
CA MET A 232 -1.27 0.29 -19.42
C MET A 232 -0.84 1.53 -20.21
N LEU A 233 0.14 2.29 -19.71
CA LEU A 233 0.67 3.46 -20.42
C LEU A 233 1.35 3.08 -21.74
N GLY A 234 2.00 1.92 -21.80
CA GLY A 234 2.57 1.35 -23.01
C GLY A 234 1.50 0.99 -24.03
N ALA A 235 0.49 0.22 -23.61
CA ALA A 235 -0.67 -0.17 -24.42
C ALA A 235 -1.41 1.06 -24.97
N LEU A 236 -1.64 2.06 -24.12
CA LEU A 236 -2.27 3.31 -24.49
C LEU A 236 -1.46 4.13 -25.49
N LYS A 237 -0.14 3.96 -25.63
CA LYS A 237 0.66 4.63 -26.66
C LYS A 237 0.65 3.89 -28.00
N GLY A 238 0.35 2.59 -27.97
CA GLY A 238 0.34 1.71 -29.14
C GLY A 238 -0.89 1.83 -30.04
N PRO A 239 -0.94 1.00 -31.11
CA PRO A 239 -2.13 0.80 -31.93
C PRO A 239 -3.32 0.28 -31.12
N ARG A 240 -4.55 0.59 -31.56
CA ARG A 240 -5.79 0.17 -30.88
C ARG A 240 -5.85 -1.34 -30.64
N ASP A 241 -5.49 -2.15 -31.65
CA ASP A 241 -5.59 -3.61 -31.54
C ASP A 241 -4.63 -4.17 -30.48
N ALA A 242 -3.45 -3.55 -30.30
CA ALA A 242 -2.53 -3.93 -29.24
C ALA A 242 -3.08 -3.56 -27.86
N HIS A 243 -3.70 -2.38 -27.72
CA HIS A 243 -4.42 -2.00 -26.50
C HIS A 243 -5.55 -2.97 -26.17
N CYS A 244 -6.41 -3.27 -27.15
CA CYS A 244 -7.52 -4.19 -26.96
C CYS A 244 -7.04 -5.59 -26.56
N GLY A 245 -6.00 -6.11 -27.20
CA GLY A 245 -5.39 -7.40 -26.85
C GLY A 245 -4.90 -7.42 -25.41
N GLU A 246 -4.16 -6.40 -24.99
CA GLU A 246 -3.72 -6.26 -23.59
C GLU A 246 -4.91 -6.20 -22.64
N MET A 247 -5.95 -5.41 -22.93
CA MET A 247 -7.14 -5.36 -22.06
C MET A 247 -7.86 -6.70 -21.98
N ASP A 248 -7.93 -7.46 -23.07
CA ASP A 248 -8.58 -8.76 -23.07
C ASP A 248 -7.85 -9.76 -22.16
N GLU A 249 -6.51 -9.76 -22.13
CA GLU A 249 -5.73 -10.59 -21.20
C GLU A 249 -6.06 -10.30 -19.73
N TRP A 250 -6.26 -9.01 -19.39
CA TRP A 250 -6.58 -8.61 -18.01
C TRP A 250 -8.06 -8.86 -17.67
N LEU A 251 -8.95 -8.82 -18.67
CA LEU A 251 -10.37 -9.13 -18.51
C LEU A 251 -10.62 -10.61 -18.23
N GLU A 252 -9.70 -11.51 -18.60
CA GLU A 252 -9.78 -12.95 -18.28
C GLU A 252 -9.92 -13.18 -16.76
N ALA A 253 -9.25 -12.36 -15.95
CA ALA A 253 -9.31 -12.44 -14.48
C ALA A 253 -10.71 -12.12 -13.91
N PHE A 254 -11.56 -11.41 -14.65
CA PHE A 254 -12.92 -11.06 -14.24
C PHE A 254 -13.97 -12.08 -14.69
N GLU A 255 -13.65 -13.00 -15.61
CA GLU A 255 -14.60 -13.98 -16.16
C GLU A 255 -15.29 -14.84 -15.10
N PRO A 256 -14.62 -15.31 -14.03
CA PRO A 256 -15.28 -16.12 -13.00
C PRO A 256 -16.33 -15.37 -12.17
N LEU A 257 -16.33 -14.02 -12.22
CA LEU A 257 -17.08 -13.15 -11.31
C LEU A 257 -18.23 -12.40 -12.01
N MET A 258 -18.18 -12.37 -13.34
CA MET A 258 -19.11 -11.63 -14.17
C MET A 258 -19.81 -12.57 -15.14
N ASP A 259 -21.13 -12.40 -15.27
CA ASP A 259 -21.83 -13.05 -16.37
C ASP A 259 -21.37 -12.46 -17.73
N PRO A 260 -21.60 -13.16 -18.85
CA PRO A 260 -21.12 -12.70 -20.16
C PRO A 260 -21.63 -11.32 -20.57
N ALA A 261 -22.81 -10.90 -20.12
CA ALA A 261 -23.37 -9.59 -20.47
C ALA A 261 -22.63 -8.47 -19.74
N ARG A 262 -22.37 -8.64 -18.43
CA ARG A 262 -21.58 -7.70 -17.61
C ARG A 262 -20.14 -7.61 -18.10
N LEU A 263 -19.50 -8.75 -18.36
CA LEU A 263 -18.14 -8.76 -18.91
C LEU A 263 -18.07 -8.04 -20.26
N ALA A 264 -19.08 -8.19 -21.13
CA ALA A 264 -19.12 -7.46 -22.40
C ALA A 264 -19.25 -5.93 -22.22
N VAL A 265 -19.92 -5.47 -21.15
CA VAL A 265 -19.96 -4.04 -20.79
C VAL A 265 -18.58 -3.57 -20.35
N LEU A 266 -17.93 -4.29 -19.44
CA LEU A 266 -16.59 -3.95 -18.95
C LEU A 266 -15.55 -3.97 -20.09
N ARG A 267 -15.63 -4.96 -20.98
CA ARG A 267 -14.76 -5.05 -22.17
C ARG A 267 -14.89 -3.82 -23.07
N ARG A 268 -16.11 -3.42 -23.41
CA ARG A 268 -16.34 -2.18 -24.20
C ARG A 268 -15.77 -0.96 -23.48
N HIS A 269 -15.94 -0.88 -22.16
CA HIS A 269 -15.40 0.21 -21.35
C HIS A 269 -13.87 0.27 -21.41
N ALA A 270 -13.19 -0.86 -21.17
CA ALA A 270 -11.73 -0.98 -21.18
C ALA A 270 -11.13 -0.72 -22.57
N HIS A 271 -11.73 -1.27 -23.63
CA HIS A 271 -11.33 -1.02 -25.01
C HIS A 271 -11.53 0.45 -25.41
N GLY A 272 -12.63 1.06 -24.96
CA GLY A 272 -12.97 2.46 -25.25
C GLY A 272 -11.96 3.47 -24.69
N ARG A 273 -11.22 3.12 -23.63
CA ARG A 273 -10.22 4.01 -23.02
C ARG A 273 -9.19 4.52 -24.03
N TRP A 274 -8.76 3.69 -24.97
CA TRP A 274 -7.80 4.08 -26.00
C TRP A 274 -8.29 5.26 -26.85
N ALA A 275 -9.58 5.28 -27.18
CA ALA A 275 -10.21 6.36 -27.94
C ALA A 275 -10.43 7.59 -27.06
N ARG A 276 -10.90 7.41 -25.81
CA ARG A 276 -11.10 8.49 -24.84
C ARG A 276 -9.83 9.30 -24.58
N GLU A 277 -8.69 8.64 -24.36
CA GLU A 277 -7.38 9.27 -24.13
C GLU A 277 -6.86 10.06 -25.35
N ARG A 278 -7.45 9.85 -26.53
CA ARG A 278 -7.09 10.53 -27.78
C ARG A 278 -8.13 11.54 -28.26
N GLY A 279 -9.22 11.73 -27.51
CA GLY A 279 -10.35 12.56 -27.94
C GLY A 279 -11.04 12.05 -29.21
N LEU A 280 -10.97 10.75 -29.47
CA LEU A 280 -11.65 10.11 -30.60
C LEU A 280 -13.06 9.64 -30.18
N PRO A 281 -14.02 9.56 -31.13
CA PRO A 281 -15.31 8.95 -30.85
C PRO A 281 -15.15 7.49 -30.40
N GLU A 282 -15.93 7.07 -29.40
CA GLU A 282 -16.04 5.65 -29.06
C GLU A 282 -16.71 4.90 -30.22
N GLN A 283 -16.09 3.78 -30.64
CA GLN A 283 -16.56 2.91 -31.71
C GLN A 283 -17.12 1.62 -31.15
#